data_AF-A0A6C2DZB4-F1
#
_entry.id   AF-A0A6C2DZB4-F1
#
_cell.length_a   1.000
_cell.length_b   1.000
_cell.length_c   1.000
_cell.angle_alpha   90.00
_cell.angle_beta   90.00
_cell.angle_gamma   90.00
#
_symmetry.space_group_name_H-M   'P 1'
#
loop_
_entity.id
_entity.type
_entity.pdbx_description
1 polymer ?
#
loop_
_entity_poly.entity_id
_entity_poly.type
_entity_poly.pdbx_seq_one_letter_code
_entity_poly.pdbx_strand_id
1 'polypeptide(L)'
;MILIRLTTNLEHHNVDMSSFHTHARIVRRSDLPFHYRRSAFRSCIQLYHWLIKQKFQTTYLRYSKHFGFDESTGNCNESLNRAMDALETERNLFLEKLRLFDKKRIREKIGGRRLPSKIAVDSLYKDMKFIVPLKEDESATEKNLP
;
A
#
# COMPACT_ATOMS: atom_id res chain seq x y z
N MET A 1 25.40 18.05 -3.33
CA MET A 1 25.48 16.81 -4.11
C MET A 1 26.15 15.76 -3.23
N ILE A 2 25.41 14.78 -2.70
CA ILE A 2 25.99 13.62 -2.04
C ILE A 2 25.32 12.40 -2.67
N LEU A 3 26.01 11.83 -3.66
CA LEU A 3 25.78 10.48 -4.13
C LEU A 3 26.13 9.54 -2.97
N ILE A 4 25.13 8.91 -2.37
CA ILE A 4 25.36 7.68 -1.62
C ILE A 4 25.11 6.54 -2.60
N ARG A 5 26.21 5.98 -3.10
CA ARG A 5 26.27 4.64 -3.71
C ARG A 5 25.71 3.64 -2.70
N LEU A 6 24.49 3.15 -2.95
CA LEU A 6 24.01 1.87 -2.44
C LEU A 6 24.07 0.88 -3.61
N THR A 7 25.29 0.50 -3.99
CA THR A 7 25.54 -0.61 -4.90
C THR A 7 26.25 -1.70 -4.12
N THR A 8 25.47 -2.53 -3.44
CA THR A 8 25.89 -3.87 -3.03
C THR A 8 24.68 -4.81 -3.12
N ASN A 9 24.74 -5.66 -4.14
CA ASN A 9 24.17 -7.00 -4.22
C ASN A 9 22.65 -7.16 -4.00
N LEU A 10 21.88 -6.83 -5.03
CA LEU A 10 20.57 -7.44 -5.30
C LEU A 10 20.68 -8.14 -6.65
N GLU A 11 21.17 -9.37 -6.63
CA GLU A 11 21.14 -10.26 -7.79
C GLU A 11 19.69 -10.56 -8.16
N HIS A 12 19.36 -10.26 -9.42
CA HIS A 12 18.48 -11.04 -10.28
C HIS A 12 17.06 -11.36 -9.79
N HIS A 13 16.27 -10.32 -9.54
CA HIS A 13 14.89 -10.35 -10.00
C HIS A 13 14.63 -9.11 -10.84
N ASN A 14 14.44 -9.34 -12.15
CA ASN A 14 13.78 -8.39 -13.05
C ASN A 14 12.41 -8.05 -12.46
N VAL A 15 12.38 -7.11 -11.53
CA VAL A 15 11.15 -6.44 -11.12
C VAL A 15 10.80 -5.57 -12.31
N ASP A 16 9.91 -6.11 -13.13
CA ASP A 16 9.22 -5.42 -14.20
C ASP A 16 8.95 -3.97 -13.74
N MET A 17 9.40 -2.97 -14.51
CA MET A 17 9.31 -1.53 -14.17
C MET A 17 7.86 -1.00 -14.20
N SER A 18 6.90 -1.88 -13.96
CA SER A 18 5.49 -1.64 -13.84
C SER A 18 5.20 -0.88 -12.55
N SER A 19 4.58 0.29 -12.69
CA SER A 19 4.16 1.11 -11.54
C SER A 19 3.07 0.40 -10.72
N PHE A 20 2.93 0.79 -9.44
CA PHE A 20 1.83 0.32 -8.58
C PHE A 20 0.46 0.45 -9.26
N HIS A 21 0.23 1.56 -9.96
CA HIS A 21 -1.03 1.82 -10.66
C HIS A 21 -1.26 0.88 -11.85
N THR A 22 -0.21 0.44 -12.52
CA THR A 22 -0.29 -0.55 -13.61
C THR A 22 -0.85 -1.86 -13.08
N HIS A 23 -0.27 -2.39 -12.00
CA HIS A 23 -0.78 -3.61 -11.38
C HIS A 23 -2.15 -3.42 -10.74
N ALA A 24 -2.41 -2.28 -10.08
CA ALA A 24 -3.73 -1.98 -9.51
C ALA A 24 -4.83 -2.01 -10.57
N ARG A 25 -4.56 -1.51 -11.78
CA ARG A 25 -5.49 -1.61 -12.92
C ARG A 25 -5.76 -3.05 -13.31
N ILE A 26 -4.72 -3.90 -13.35
CA ILE A 26 -4.86 -5.33 -13.64
C ILE A 26 -5.71 -6.03 -12.57
N VAL A 27 -5.53 -5.68 -11.29
CA VAL A 27 -6.34 -6.26 -10.20
C VAL A 27 -7.82 -5.95 -10.36
N ARG A 28 -8.18 -4.77 -10.88
CA ARG A 28 -9.57 -4.32 -11.06
C ARG A 28 -10.24 -4.83 -12.34
N ARG A 29 -9.49 -5.43 -13.26
CA ARG A 29 -10.01 -5.98 -14.51
C ARG A 29 -10.78 -7.27 -14.28
N SER A 30 -12.11 -7.19 -14.37
CA SER A 30 -13.02 -8.34 -14.17
C SER A 30 -12.98 -9.36 -15.32
N ASP A 31 -12.45 -8.95 -16.47
CA ASP A 31 -12.28 -9.79 -17.66
C ASP A 31 -11.09 -10.76 -17.55
N LEU A 32 -10.20 -10.56 -16.57
CA LEU A 32 -9.02 -11.40 -16.37
C LEU A 32 -9.26 -12.52 -15.34
N PRO A 33 -8.62 -13.70 -15.52
CA PRO A 33 -8.69 -14.78 -14.55
C PRO A 33 -8.23 -14.38 -13.14
N PHE A 34 -8.86 -14.96 -12.12
CA PHE A 34 -8.59 -14.62 -10.71
C PHE A 34 -7.11 -14.78 -10.33
N HIS A 35 -6.47 -15.90 -10.69
CA HIS A 35 -5.06 -16.14 -10.39
C HIS A 35 -4.13 -15.06 -10.96
N TYR A 36 -4.45 -14.50 -12.14
CA TYR A 36 -3.67 -13.44 -12.78
C TYR A 36 -3.83 -12.12 -12.02
N ARG A 37 -5.07 -11.78 -11.65
CA ARG A 37 -5.38 -10.62 -10.80
C ARG A 37 -4.71 -10.74 -9.42
N ARG A 38 -4.72 -11.93 -8.82
CA ARG A 38 -4.05 -12.23 -7.54
C ARG A 38 -2.53 -12.06 -7.66
N SER A 39 -1.93 -12.47 -8.78
CA SER A 39 -0.51 -12.26 -9.06
C SER A 39 -0.19 -10.75 -9.14
N ALA A 40 -0.99 -9.98 -9.87
CA ALA A 40 -0.84 -8.52 -9.92
C ALA A 40 -0.97 -7.87 -8.53
N PHE A 41 -1.89 -8.36 -7.69
CA PHE A 41 -2.03 -7.89 -6.31
C PHE A 41 -0.79 -8.19 -5.46
N ARG A 42 -0.16 -9.37 -5.63
CA ARG A 42 1.15 -9.65 -5.00
C ARG A 42 2.22 -8.66 -5.45
N SER A 43 2.25 -8.26 -6.72
CA SER A 43 3.16 -7.22 -7.20
C SER A 43 2.87 -5.85 -6.57
N CYS A 44 1.60 -5.49 -6.35
CA CYS A 44 1.25 -4.28 -5.60
C CYS A 44 1.81 -4.32 -4.17
N ILE A 45 1.68 -5.45 -3.46
CA ILE A 45 2.27 -5.64 -2.13
C ILE A 45 3.81 -5.59 -2.22
N GLN A 46 4.40 -6.16 -3.27
CA GLN A 46 5.84 -6.11 -3.50
C GLN A 46 6.33 -4.66 -3.56
N LEU A 47 5.66 -3.79 -4.31
CA LEU A 47 6.02 -2.38 -4.41
C LEU A 47 5.75 -1.61 -3.11
N TYR A 48 4.66 -1.95 -2.42
CA TYR A 48 4.28 -1.29 -1.17
C TYR A 48 5.22 -1.60 -0.01
N HIS A 49 5.70 -2.84 0.16
CA HIS A 49 6.56 -3.17 1.31
C HIS A 49 7.89 -2.42 1.28
N TRP A 50 8.44 -2.18 0.08
CA TRP A 50 9.63 -1.33 -0.09
C TRP A 50 9.39 0.11 0.35
N LEU A 51 8.21 0.66 0.06
CA LEU A 51 7.82 2.02 0.45
C LEU A 51 7.76 2.16 1.98
N ILE A 52 7.16 1.19 2.67
CA ILE A 52 6.93 1.25 4.13
C ILE A 52 8.04 0.58 4.95
N LYS A 53 9.05 -0.01 4.30
CA LYS A 53 10.15 -0.77 4.92
C LYS A 53 9.69 -1.91 5.84
N GLN A 54 8.58 -2.55 5.50
CA GLN A 54 8.10 -3.76 6.19
C GLN A 54 8.43 -5.01 5.38
N LYS A 55 8.41 -6.19 6.00
CA LYS A 55 8.61 -7.44 5.28
C LYS A 55 7.39 -7.73 4.39
N PHE A 56 7.62 -8.15 3.15
CA PHE A 56 6.59 -8.62 2.23
C PHE A 56 5.65 -9.63 2.92
N GLN A 57 6.22 -10.67 3.53
CA GLN A 57 5.46 -11.77 4.13
C GLN A 57 4.50 -11.28 5.23
N THR A 58 4.94 -10.35 6.08
CA THR A 58 4.09 -9.76 7.12
C THR A 58 2.91 -9.01 6.53
N THR A 59 3.14 -8.25 5.46
CA THR A 59 2.07 -7.51 4.78
C THR A 59 1.13 -8.46 4.04
N TYR A 60 1.67 -9.42 3.29
CA TYR A 60 0.87 -10.39 2.55
C TYR A 60 -0.01 -11.24 3.48
N LEU A 61 0.54 -11.76 4.58
CA LEU A 61 -0.22 -12.52 5.57
C LEU A 61 -1.31 -11.68 6.22
N ARG A 62 -1.05 -10.39 6.52
CA ARG A 62 -2.05 -9.46 7.06
C ARG A 62 -3.26 -9.33 6.12
N TYR A 63 -3.01 -9.10 4.84
CA TYR A 63 -4.07 -8.97 3.83
C TYR A 63 -4.79 -10.31 3.59
N SER A 64 -4.05 -11.42 3.49
CA SER A 64 -4.63 -12.74 3.29
C SER A 64 -5.51 -13.18 4.45
N LYS A 65 -5.13 -12.86 5.70
CA LYS A 65 -5.93 -13.15 6.89
C LYS A 65 -7.21 -12.32 6.93
N HIS A 66 -7.18 -11.08 6.44
CA HIS A 66 -8.32 -10.16 6.54
C HIS A 66 -9.32 -10.32 5.40
N PHE A 67 -8.85 -10.48 4.17
CA PHE A 67 -9.72 -10.53 2.99
C PHE A 67 -10.00 -11.94 2.48
N GLY A 68 -9.09 -12.89 2.73
CA GLY A 68 -9.16 -14.24 2.14
C GLY A 68 -8.89 -14.23 0.62
N PHE A 69 -7.93 -15.04 0.17
CA PHE A 69 -7.53 -15.13 -1.25
C PHE A 69 -7.69 -16.53 -1.83
N ASP A 70 -8.66 -17.27 -1.29
CA ASP A 70 -9.02 -18.60 -1.76
C ASP A 70 -9.97 -18.46 -2.98
N GLU A 71 -9.61 -19.13 -4.06
CA GLU A 71 -10.36 -19.11 -5.32
C GLU A 71 -11.63 -19.94 -5.23
N SER A 72 -11.70 -20.89 -4.29
CA SER A 72 -12.89 -21.71 -4.05
C SER A 72 -14.04 -20.95 -3.40
N THR A 73 -13.78 -19.75 -2.86
CA THR A 73 -14.80 -18.91 -2.23
C THR A 73 -15.54 -18.11 -3.30
N GLY A 74 -16.89 -18.18 -3.32
CA GLY A 74 -17.71 -17.49 -4.33
C GLY A 74 -17.53 -15.96 -4.39
N ASN A 75 -16.96 -15.34 -3.36
CA ASN A 75 -16.71 -13.90 -3.27
C ASN A 75 -15.23 -13.50 -3.49
N CYS A 76 -14.39 -14.41 -4.00
CA CYS A 76 -12.94 -14.21 -4.12
C CYS A 76 -12.57 -12.93 -4.90
N ASN A 77 -13.27 -12.64 -6.00
CA ASN A 77 -13.04 -11.45 -6.83
C ASN A 77 -13.36 -10.14 -6.09
N GLU A 78 -14.45 -10.10 -5.34
CA GLU A 78 -14.84 -8.93 -4.54
C GLU A 78 -13.88 -8.71 -3.37
N SER A 79 -13.46 -9.79 -2.71
CA SER A 79 -12.47 -9.74 -1.65
C SER A 79 -11.12 -9.22 -2.16
N LEU A 80 -10.72 -9.61 -3.37
CA LEU A 80 -9.50 -9.08 -3.99
C LEU A 80 -9.61 -7.58 -4.33
N ASN A 81 -10.75 -7.13 -4.83
CA ASN A 81 -10.99 -5.70 -5.08
C ASN A 81 -10.93 -4.89 -3.78
N ARG A 82 -11.62 -5.35 -2.72
CA ARG A 82 -11.58 -4.71 -1.40
C ARG A 82 -10.17 -4.68 -0.82
N ALA A 83 -9.39 -5.75 -1.00
CA ALA A 83 -7.99 -5.79 -0.59
C ALA A 83 -7.14 -4.75 -1.35
N MET A 84 -7.40 -4.55 -2.65
CA MET A 84 -6.74 -3.54 -3.46
C MET A 84 -7.08 -2.12 -3.00
N ASP A 85 -8.34 -1.85 -2.68
CA ASP A 85 -8.78 -0.53 -2.22
C ASP A 85 -8.21 -0.18 -0.85
N ALA A 86 -8.15 -1.16 0.07
CA ALA A 86 -7.46 -1.00 1.35
C ALA A 86 -5.96 -0.72 1.16
N LEU A 87 -5.30 -1.46 0.27
CA LEU A 87 -3.87 -1.27 -0.03
C LEU A 87 -3.58 0.11 -0.63
N GLU A 88 -4.42 0.57 -1.55
CA GLU A 88 -4.29 1.90 -2.14
C GLU A 88 -4.53 3.00 -1.12
N THR A 89 -5.52 2.83 -0.24
CA THR A 89 -5.80 3.74 0.87
C THR A 89 -4.59 3.86 1.81
N GLU A 90 -4.06 2.73 2.29
CA GLU A 90 -2.87 2.75 3.15
C GLU A 90 -1.66 3.39 2.49
N ARG A 91 -1.42 3.06 1.21
CA ARG A 91 -0.34 3.66 0.42
C ARG A 91 -0.50 5.17 0.34
N ASN A 92 -1.69 5.67 0.02
CA ASN A 92 -1.94 7.10 -0.13
C ASN A 92 -1.77 7.84 1.21
N LEU A 93 -2.25 7.26 2.32
CA LEU A 93 -2.04 7.81 3.65
C LEU A 93 -0.55 7.90 4.02
N PHE A 94 0.23 6.87 3.69
CA PHE A 94 1.66 6.90 3.93
C PHE A 94 2.40 7.93 3.06
N LEU A 95 2.03 8.04 1.78
CA LEU A 95 2.58 9.07 0.89
C LEU A 95 2.24 10.48 1.39
N GLU A 96 1.05 10.70 1.96
CA GLU A 96 0.72 11.98 2.56
C GLU A 96 1.54 12.25 3.83
N LYS A 97 1.76 11.24 4.66
CA LYS A 97 2.68 11.32 5.81
C LYS A 97 4.10 11.72 5.38
N LEU A 98 4.61 11.14 4.29
CA LEU A 98 5.91 11.50 3.69
C LEU A 98 5.92 12.94 3.20
N ARG A 99 4.87 13.40 2.49
CA ARG A 99 4.76 14.78 2.02
C ARG A 99 4.76 15.78 3.18
N LEU A 100 4.02 15.50 4.25
CA LEU A 100 3.99 16.35 5.44
C LEU A 100 5.36 16.42 6.13
N PHE A 101 6.06 15.28 6.21
CA PHE A 101 7.42 15.23 6.72
C PHE A 101 8.38 16.07 5.87
N ASP A 102 8.32 15.95 4.54
CA ASP A 102 9.16 16.75 3.63
C ASP A 102 8.85 18.25 3.72
N LYS A 103 7.57 18.64 3.80
CA LYS A 103 7.17 20.04 4.03
C LYS A 103 7.75 20.58 5.35
N LYS A 104 7.75 19.78 6.41
CA LYS A 104 8.39 20.16 7.69
C LYS A 104 9.90 20.30 7.53
N ARG A 105 10.55 19.36 6.86
CA ARG A 105 12.00 19.36 6.61
C ARG A 105 12.46 20.58 5.81
N ILE A 106 11.71 20.98 4.78
CA ILE A 106 12.02 22.17 3.98
C ILE A 106 12.01 23.42 4.87
N ARG A 107 11.01 23.57 5.75
CA ARG A 107 10.94 24.69 6.71
C ARG A 107 12.10 24.67 7.71
N GLU A 108 12.41 23.52 8.29
CA GLU A 108 13.52 23.37 9.24
C GLU A 108 14.88 23.66 8.59
N LYS A 109 15.07 23.24 7.33
CA LYS A 109 16.28 23.53 6.54
C LYS A 109 16.47 25.03 6.32
N ILE A 110 15.40 25.75 6.00
CA ILE A 110 15.44 27.23 5.87
C ILE A 110 15.83 27.86 7.21
N GLY A 111 15.33 27.31 8.33
CA GLY A 111 15.70 27.71 9.70
C GLY A 111 17.06 27.20 10.21
N GLY A 112 17.94 26.70 9.33
CA GLY A 112 19.31 26.28 9.68
C GLY A 112 19.47 24.84 10.18
N ARG A 113 18.39 24.10 10.43
CA ARG A 113 18.44 22.68 10.82
C ARG A 113 18.50 21.78 9.59
N ARG A 114 19.70 21.34 9.21
CA ARG A 114 19.95 20.63 7.93
C ARG A 114 19.57 19.15 7.93
N LEU A 115 19.56 18.47 9.08
CA LEU A 115 19.28 17.04 9.19
C LEU A 115 18.11 16.77 10.14
N PRO A 116 17.15 15.91 9.74
CA PRO A 116 16.10 15.46 10.65
C PRO A 116 16.69 14.57 11.74
N SER A 117 16.10 14.59 12.93
CA SER A 117 16.51 13.67 14.00
C SER A 117 16.21 12.23 13.62
N LYS A 118 17.04 11.28 14.09
CA LYS A 118 16.82 9.84 13.88
C LYS A 118 15.43 9.41 14.37
N ILE A 119 15.01 9.91 15.53
CA ILE A 119 13.70 9.65 16.11
C ILE A 119 12.57 10.07 15.15
N ALA A 120 12.68 11.26 14.53
CA ALA A 120 11.64 11.74 13.60
C ALA A 120 11.54 10.88 12.34
N VAL A 121 12.67 10.34 11.86
CA VAL A 121 12.69 9.39 10.73
C VAL A 121 12.11 8.05 11.15
N ASP A 122 12.49 7.52 12.32
CA ASP A 122 12.01 6.23 12.81
C ASP A 122 10.49 6.25 13.09
N SER A 123 9.96 7.35 13.65
CA SER A 123 8.51 7.56 13.83
C SER A 123 7.72 7.57 12.53
N LEU A 124 8.36 7.83 11.38
CA LEU A 124 7.67 7.75 10.09
C LEU A 124 7.23 6.31 9.78
N TYR A 125 8.06 5.32 10.14
CA TYR A 125 7.86 3.92 9.78
C TYR A 125 7.29 3.04 10.91
N LYS A 126 7.35 3.49 12.18
CA LYS A 126 6.89 2.71 13.34
C LYS A 126 5.37 2.53 13.45
N ASP A 127 4.59 3.55 13.09
CA ASP A 127 3.16 3.64 13.45
C ASP A 127 2.19 3.35 12.29
N MET A 128 2.56 2.49 11.34
CA MET A 128 1.66 2.13 10.25
C MET A 128 0.53 1.23 10.76
N LYS A 129 -0.63 1.85 11.03
CA LYS A 129 -1.87 1.14 11.36
C LYS A 129 -2.49 0.59 10.08
N PHE A 130 -2.96 -0.65 10.16
CA PHE A 130 -3.78 -1.26 9.13
C PHE A 130 -5.13 -0.52 9.10
N ILE A 131 -5.47 0.08 7.97
CA ILE A 131 -6.72 0.85 7.83
C ILE A 131 -7.57 0.12 6.81
N VAL A 132 -8.60 -0.55 7.32
CA VAL A 132 -9.65 -1.14 6.50
C VAL A 132 -10.69 -0.06 6.29
N PRO A 133 -11.04 0.27 5.04
CA PRO A 133 -12.25 1.05 4.79
C PRO A 133 -13.42 0.26 5.39
N LEU A 134 -13.98 0.75 6.50
CA LEU A 134 -15.26 0.25 7.00
C LEU A 134 -16.27 0.47 5.88
N LYS A 135 -17.06 -0.55 5.54
CA LYS A 135 -18.22 -0.35 4.69
C LYS A 135 -19.05 0.76 5.34
N GLU A 136 -19.40 1.79 4.58
CA GLU A 136 -20.54 2.61 4.97
C GLU A 136 -21.73 1.65 4.99
N ASP A 137 -22.36 1.51 6.15
CA ASP A 137 -23.55 0.67 6.31
C ASP A 137 -24.66 1.27 5.44
N GLU A 138 -24.85 0.72 4.23
CA GLU A 138 -26.04 0.93 3.40
C GLU A 138 -27.27 0.25 4.05
N SER A 139 -27.64 0.65 5.27
CA SER A 139 -28.81 0.10 5.96
C SER A 139 -29.71 1.16 6.63
N ALA A 140 -29.78 2.36 6.05
CA ALA A 140 -30.63 3.42 6.59
C ALA A 140 -31.43 4.21 5.55
N THR A 141 -32.02 3.58 4.52
CA THR A 141 -33.07 4.27 3.73
C THR A 141 -34.11 3.36 3.08
N GLU A 142 -34.82 2.54 3.86
CA GLU A 142 -36.13 2.00 3.43
C GLU A 142 -37.09 1.97 4.63
N LYS A 143 -37.44 3.15 5.15
CA LYS A 143 -38.72 3.36 5.84
C LYS A 143 -39.25 4.72 5.42
N ASN A 144 -40.50 4.71 4.97
CA ASN A 144 -41.31 5.84 4.47
C ASN A 144 -41.31 6.00 2.94
N LEU A 145 -42.06 5.15 2.26
CA LEU A 145 -42.97 5.63 1.22
C LEU A 145 -44.40 5.64 1.81
N PRO A 146 -45.24 6.62 1.43
CA PRO A 146 -46.54 6.91 2.05
C PRO A 146 -47.60 5.83 1.82
#